data_AF-A0A7H4GR05-F1
#
_entry.id   AF-A0A7H4GR05-F1
#
_cell.length_a   1.000
_cell.length_b   1.000
_cell.length_c   1.000
_cell.angle_alpha   90.00
_cell.angle_beta   90.00
_cell.angle_gamma   90.00
#
_symmetry.space_group_name_H-M   'P 1'
#
loop_
_entity.id
_entity.type
_entity.pdbx_description
1 polymer ?
#
loop_
_entity_poly.entity_id
_entity_poly.type
_entity_poly.pdbx_seq_one_letter_code
_entity_poly.pdbx_strand_id
1 'polypeptide(L)'
;MKKLIVPIAATFFLVGCGSDDQDEAANEVETAPAAEQTEQQPRREVRRRSEQEPQEPTRTTDADPRRLPHLQGAAEVDGHGLTMIVDGSSPEAFQQSLELIASDSTDEQYQQLDSAIRDLQMNSPEGWGGAEALFRSLDGMTGEEIIERAAERRRQSRSRQR
;
A
#
# COMPACT_ATOMS: atom_id res chain seq x y z
N MET A 1 23.36 -47.38 -15.50
CA MET A 1 24.02 -46.89 -16.74
C MET A 1 24.31 -45.41 -16.58
N LYS A 2 25.31 -44.92 -17.32
CA LYS A 2 26.11 -43.70 -17.09
C LYS A 2 25.34 -42.38 -17.31
N LYS A 3 25.81 -41.36 -16.58
CA LYS A 3 25.42 -39.94 -16.57
C LYS A 3 25.56 -39.27 -17.95
N LEU A 4 24.70 -38.29 -18.24
CA LEU A 4 24.97 -37.21 -19.18
C LEU A 4 24.52 -35.88 -18.57
N ILE A 5 25.51 -35.10 -18.16
CA ILE A 5 25.45 -33.65 -17.91
C ILE A 5 26.15 -33.03 -19.12
N VAL A 6 25.58 -32.03 -19.78
CA VAL A 6 26.33 -31.02 -20.55
C VAL A 6 25.63 -29.64 -20.44
N PRO A 7 26.38 -28.53 -20.28
CA PRO A 7 25.93 -27.18 -19.89
C PRO A 7 26.02 -26.16 -21.08
N ILE A 8 26.07 -24.83 -20.77
CA ILE A 8 26.50 -23.66 -21.62
C ILE A 8 25.30 -22.86 -22.22
N ALA A 9 25.17 -21.53 -22.28
CA ALA A 9 25.98 -20.30 -22.03
C ALA A 9 24.97 -19.12 -21.81
N ALA A 10 25.18 -18.16 -20.89
CA ALA A 10 25.97 -16.91 -20.97
C ALA A 10 25.23 -15.67 -21.54
N THR A 11 24.95 -14.72 -20.63
CA THR A 11 25.03 -13.23 -20.70
C THR A 11 24.70 -12.44 -21.97
N PHE A 12 23.81 -11.44 -21.81
CA PHE A 12 23.90 -10.16 -22.52
C PHE A 12 23.93 -8.99 -21.52
N PHE A 13 24.97 -8.17 -21.65
CA PHE A 13 25.19 -6.85 -21.07
C PHE A 13 24.32 -5.79 -21.79
N LEU A 14 23.91 -4.73 -21.09
CA LEU A 14 24.18 -3.34 -21.52
C LEU A 14 23.82 -2.34 -20.41
N VAL A 15 24.89 -1.77 -19.85
CA VAL A 15 24.93 -0.54 -19.03
C VAL A 15 24.69 0.65 -19.95
N GLY A 16 23.72 1.50 -19.61
CA GLY A 16 23.57 2.85 -20.16
C GLY A 16 23.98 3.89 -19.11
N CYS A 17 25.10 4.55 -19.37
CA CYS A 17 25.68 5.65 -18.60
C CYS A 17 25.66 6.91 -19.48
N GLY A 18 25.42 8.07 -18.88
CA GLY A 18 25.56 9.39 -19.50
C GLY A 18 24.39 10.30 -19.14
N SER A 19 24.55 11.51 -18.62
CA SER A 19 25.72 12.35 -18.28
C SER A 19 25.18 13.37 -17.27
N ASP A 20 25.75 13.50 -16.07
CA ASP A 20 26.71 14.55 -15.69
C ASP A 20 26.66 15.82 -16.55
N ASP A 21 26.12 16.90 -15.98
CA ASP A 21 26.58 18.28 -16.21
C ASP A 21 26.31 19.06 -14.91
N GLN A 22 27.39 19.19 -14.13
CA GLN A 22 27.59 20.18 -13.07
C GLN A 22 27.99 21.54 -13.69
N ASP A 23 28.15 22.51 -12.80
CA ASP A 23 28.88 23.79 -12.92
C ASP A 23 28.00 25.01 -13.27
N GLU A 24 27.76 25.88 -12.28
CA GLU A 24 28.59 27.06 -11.91
C GLU A 24 28.44 28.17 -12.97
N ALA A 25 28.33 29.47 -12.68
CA ALA A 25 28.79 30.26 -11.57
C ALA A 25 28.03 31.60 -11.57
N ALA A 26 27.99 32.22 -10.38
CA ALA A 26 28.30 33.63 -10.13
C ALA A 26 27.80 34.71 -11.12
N ASN A 27 26.88 35.55 -10.63
CA ASN A 27 27.05 36.99 -10.86
C ASN A 27 26.57 37.78 -9.63
N GLU A 28 27.51 38.07 -8.74
CA GLU A 28 27.40 39.18 -7.78
C GLU A 28 27.65 40.49 -8.54
N VAL A 29 26.68 41.41 -8.55
CA VAL A 29 26.95 42.84 -8.61
C VAL A 29 25.99 43.55 -7.66
N GLU A 30 26.57 44.12 -6.62
CA GLU A 30 25.93 44.97 -5.63
C GLU A 30 25.89 46.45 -6.10
N THR A 31 24.89 47.17 -5.59
CA THR A 31 24.87 48.61 -5.23
C THR A 31 24.37 49.70 -6.22
N ALA A 32 23.05 49.99 -6.09
CA ALA A 32 22.37 51.31 -5.85
C ALA A 32 22.18 52.36 -6.98
N PRO A 33 21.34 53.41 -6.77
CA PRO A 33 19.93 53.45 -6.34
C PRO A 33 19.06 54.36 -7.27
N ALA A 34 17.75 54.14 -7.39
CA ALA A 34 16.83 55.16 -7.91
C ALA A 34 15.38 54.88 -7.47
N ALA A 35 14.76 55.88 -6.87
CA ALA A 35 13.35 55.88 -6.53
C ALA A 35 12.49 55.98 -7.79
N GLU A 36 11.40 55.21 -7.87
CA GLU A 36 10.18 55.66 -8.54
C GLU A 36 8.98 54.79 -8.12
N GLN A 37 7.88 55.46 -7.83
CA GLN A 37 6.58 54.89 -7.50
C GLN A 37 5.99 54.21 -8.75
N THR A 38 5.48 52.99 -8.62
CA THR A 38 4.49 52.47 -9.58
C THR A 38 3.50 51.56 -8.85
N GLU A 39 2.32 52.11 -8.67
CA GLU A 39 1.00 51.52 -8.87
C GLU A 39 0.83 49.99 -8.72
N GLN A 40 -0.04 49.64 -7.77
CA GLN A 40 -1.08 48.61 -7.83
C GLN A 40 -0.78 47.38 -8.70
N GLN A 41 -0.31 46.31 -8.05
CA GLN A 41 -0.57 44.96 -8.54
C GLN A 41 -1.51 44.26 -7.54
N PRO A 42 -2.69 43.77 -7.95
CA PRO A 42 -3.44 42.84 -7.13
C PRO A 42 -2.53 41.62 -6.95
N ARG A 43 -2.11 41.37 -5.70
CA ARG A 43 -1.45 40.12 -5.34
C ARG A 43 -2.35 39.00 -5.83
N ARG A 44 -1.94 38.33 -6.90
CA ARG A 44 -2.41 36.98 -7.21
C ARG A 44 -2.04 36.16 -6.00
N GLU A 45 -3.01 35.97 -5.11
CA GLU A 45 -2.93 34.92 -4.11
C GLU A 45 -2.87 33.62 -4.90
N VAL A 46 -1.65 33.13 -5.11
CA VAL A 46 -1.42 31.75 -5.48
C VAL A 46 -2.00 30.97 -4.31
N ARG A 47 -3.25 30.53 -4.46
CA ARG A 47 -3.86 29.51 -3.61
C ARG A 47 -2.91 28.32 -3.71
N ARG A 48 -2.01 28.18 -2.73
CA ARG A 48 -1.34 26.91 -2.49
C ARG A 48 -2.47 25.93 -2.30
N ARG A 49 -2.68 25.07 -3.30
CA ARG A 49 -3.41 23.83 -3.12
C ARG A 49 -2.73 23.19 -1.92
N SER A 50 -3.45 23.08 -0.81
CA SER A 50 -3.00 22.32 0.34
C SER A 50 -2.65 20.95 -0.21
N GLU A 51 -1.36 20.64 -0.27
CA GLU A 51 -0.89 19.28 -0.45
C GLU A 51 -1.36 18.60 0.83
N GLN A 52 -2.50 17.91 0.72
CA GLN A 52 -3.07 17.16 1.82
C GLN A 52 -2.02 16.10 2.13
N GLU A 53 -1.34 16.26 3.26
CA GLU A 53 -0.36 15.28 3.72
C GLU A 53 -1.03 13.90 3.69
N PRO A 54 -0.35 12.87 3.19
CA PRO A 54 -0.87 11.51 3.23
C PRO A 54 -1.33 11.23 4.66
N GLN A 55 -2.64 11.12 4.86
CA GLN A 55 -3.17 10.87 6.19
C GLN A 55 -2.75 9.46 6.56
N GLU A 56 -1.92 9.31 7.59
CA GLU A 56 -1.60 7.97 8.09
C GLU A 56 -2.90 7.28 8.52
N PRO A 57 -3.06 5.96 8.25
CA PRO A 57 -4.27 5.24 8.60
C PRO A 57 -4.55 5.38 10.10
N THR A 58 -5.71 5.94 10.45
CA THR A 58 -6.06 6.20 11.84
C THR A 58 -6.44 4.89 12.54
N ARG A 59 -5.59 4.42 13.46
CA ARG A 59 -5.92 3.31 14.36
C ARG A 59 -6.98 3.76 15.36
N THR A 60 -8.15 3.12 15.35
CA THR A 60 -9.04 3.18 16.52
C THR A 60 -8.67 2.03 17.45
N THR A 61 -8.12 2.38 18.61
CA THR A 61 -7.37 1.51 19.53
C THR A 61 -8.09 0.22 19.93
N ASP A 62 -7.61 -0.92 19.41
CA ASP A 62 -7.67 -2.21 20.09
C ASP A 62 -6.20 -2.65 20.33
N ALA A 63 -5.82 -2.83 21.60
CA ALA A 63 -4.43 -3.08 22.01
C ALA A 63 -4.06 -4.58 22.00
N ASP A 64 -4.99 -5.44 21.61
CA ASP A 64 -4.76 -6.88 21.49
C ASP A 64 -4.17 -7.20 20.11
N PRO A 65 -2.90 -7.63 20.01
CA PRO A 65 -2.27 -7.96 18.73
C PRO A 65 -3.00 -9.11 18.02
N ARG A 66 -3.77 -9.93 18.75
CA ARG A 66 -4.52 -11.06 18.20
C ARG A 66 -5.84 -10.66 17.52
N ARG A 67 -6.22 -9.39 17.60
CA ARG A 67 -7.44 -8.87 16.98
C ARG A 67 -7.14 -8.13 15.69
N LEU A 68 -8.14 -8.12 14.82
CA LEU A 68 -8.09 -7.35 13.59
C LEU A 68 -8.16 -5.85 13.94
N PRO A 69 -7.23 -5.03 13.43
CA PRO A 69 -7.26 -3.61 13.67
C PRO A 69 -8.42 -2.99 12.90
N HIS A 70 -9.06 -1.98 13.50
CA HIS A 70 -10.05 -1.18 12.79
C HIS A 70 -9.34 0.00 12.12
N LEU A 71 -9.06 -0.16 10.83
CA LEU A 71 -8.37 0.81 9.98
C LEU A 71 -9.35 1.38 8.94
N GLN A 72 -9.02 2.57 8.47
CA GLN A 72 -9.68 3.27 7.36
C GLN A 72 -8.68 3.42 6.22
N GLY A 73 -9.19 3.39 5.00
CA GLY A 73 -8.37 3.63 3.82
C GLY A 73 -7.98 5.11 3.79
N ALA A 74 -6.71 5.37 3.52
CA ALA A 74 -6.16 6.73 3.57
C ALA A 74 -5.99 7.37 2.19
N ALA A 75 -6.12 6.59 1.11
CA ALA A 75 -5.99 7.10 -0.25
C ALA A 75 -7.27 7.80 -0.73
N GLU A 76 -7.11 8.93 -1.41
CA GLU A 76 -8.23 9.70 -1.99
C GLU A 76 -8.72 9.09 -3.32
N VAL A 77 -7.88 8.29 -3.99
CA VAL A 77 -8.13 7.66 -5.28
C VAL A 77 -7.78 6.18 -5.16
N ASP A 78 -8.46 5.34 -5.94
CA ASP A 78 -8.18 3.90 -6.02
C ASP A 78 -6.68 3.65 -6.23
N GLY A 79 -6.06 3.08 -5.19
CA GLY A 79 -4.63 2.81 -5.14
C GLY A 79 -4.32 1.33 -5.38
N HIS A 80 -3.06 0.95 -5.17
CA HIS A 80 -2.56 -0.41 -5.36
C HIS A 80 -2.50 -1.21 -4.06
N GLY A 81 -3.05 -0.68 -2.95
CA GLY A 81 -2.98 -1.31 -1.64
C GLY A 81 -3.46 -2.77 -1.64
N LEU A 82 -4.56 -3.08 -2.32
CA LEU A 82 -5.09 -4.46 -2.38
C LEU A 82 -4.15 -5.46 -3.11
N THR A 83 -3.21 -4.97 -3.91
CA THR A 83 -2.21 -5.83 -4.60
C THR A 83 -1.03 -6.18 -3.71
N MET A 84 -0.90 -5.54 -2.54
CA MET A 84 0.18 -5.82 -1.59
C MET A 84 -0.05 -7.16 -0.90
N ILE A 85 1.06 -7.86 -0.63
CA ILE A 85 1.06 -9.15 0.05
C ILE A 85 0.89 -8.93 1.56
N VAL A 86 0.03 -9.76 2.15
CA VAL A 86 -0.19 -9.84 3.59
C VAL A 86 0.82 -10.81 4.22
N ASP A 87 1.49 -10.36 5.27
CA ASP A 87 2.39 -11.18 6.08
C ASP A 87 1.64 -11.76 7.28
N GLY A 88 1.35 -13.06 7.23
CA GLY A 88 0.63 -13.78 8.27
C GLY A 88 1.52 -14.52 9.25
N SER A 89 2.85 -14.28 9.24
CA SER A 89 3.83 -14.98 10.06
C SER A 89 3.66 -14.72 11.57
N SER A 90 3.14 -13.55 11.92
CA SER A 90 2.81 -13.14 13.28
C SER A 90 1.63 -12.16 13.29
N PRO A 91 0.91 -12.02 14.41
CA PRO A 91 -0.16 -11.04 14.52
C PRO A 91 0.31 -9.60 14.26
N GLU A 92 1.51 -9.24 14.72
CA GLU A 92 2.10 -7.92 14.53
C GLU A 92 2.45 -7.65 13.06
N ALA A 93 3.04 -8.62 12.36
CA ALA A 93 3.33 -8.49 10.93
C ALA A 93 2.05 -8.39 10.09
N PHE A 94 1.00 -9.13 10.49
CA PHE A 94 -0.30 -9.07 9.85
C PHE A 94 -0.91 -7.68 9.98
N GLN A 95 -0.90 -7.11 11.19
CA GLN A 95 -1.37 -5.73 11.42
C GLN A 95 -0.58 -4.71 10.60
N GLN A 96 0.76 -4.82 10.57
CA GLN A 96 1.60 -3.93 9.79
C GLN A 96 1.28 -4.01 8.29
N SER A 97 1.05 -5.21 7.76
CA SER A 97 0.67 -5.38 6.36
C SER A 97 -0.68 -4.73 6.05
N LEU A 98 -1.67 -4.85 6.94
CA LEU A 98 -2.96 -4.19 6.79
C LEU A 98 -2.86 -2.67 6.84
N GLU A 99 -1.94 -2.12 7.64
CA GLU A 99 -1.70 -0.68 7.69
C GLU A 99 -1.09 -0.14 6.40
N LEU A 100 -0.13 -0.87 5.85
CA LEU A 100 0.45 -0.52 4.55
C LEU A 100 -0.62 -0.59 3.45
N ILE A 101 -1.43 -1.65 3.44
CA ILE A 101 -2.56 -1.78 2.51
C ILE A 101 -3.54 -0.61 2.67
N ALA A 102 -3.93 -0.29 3.90
CA ALA A 102 -4.86 0.81 4.20
C ALA A 102 -4.31 2.16 3.74
N SER A 103 -2.99 2.39 3.88
CA SER A 103 -2.35 3.64 3.45
C SER A 103 -2.43 3.88 1.94
N ASP A 104 -2.47 2.81 1.14
CA ASP A 104 -2.55 2.86 -0.34
C ASP A 104 -3.89 2.33 -0.89
N SER A 105 -4.92 2.29 -0.05
CA SER A 105 -6.28 1.92 -0.46
C SER A 105 -7.27 3.03 -0.12
N THR A 106 -8.32 3.17 -0.93
CA THR A 106 -9.48 3.97 -0.55
C THR A 106 -10.23 3.29 0.60
N ASP A 107 -11.07 4.07 1.30
CA ASP A 107 -11.94 3.54 2.34
C ASP A 107 -12.79 2.36 1.86
N GLU A 108 -13.35 2.46 0.65
CA GLU A 108 -14.21 1.43 0.07
C GLU A 108 -13.43 0.14 -0.24
N GLN A 109 -12.21 0.27 -0.77
CA GLN A 109 -11.32 -0.86 -1.03
C GLN A 109 -10.93 -1.55 0.28
N TYR A 110 -10.50 -0.78 1.28
CA TYR A 110 -10.10 -1.34 2.57
C TYR A 110 -11.28 -1.98 3.32
N GLN A 111 -12.48 -1.39 3.26
CA GLN A 111 -13.69 -1.98 3.84
C GLN A 111 -14.04 -3.33 3.20
N GLN A 112 -13.82 -3.49 1.89
CA GLN A 112 -14.01 -4.78 1.24
C GLN A 112 -13.06 -5.84 1.81
N LEU A 113 -11.78 -5.48 1.98
CA LEU A 113 -10.79 -6.36 2.62
C LEU A 113 -11.15 -6.69 4.07
N ASP A 114 -11.47 -5.70 4.91
CA ASP A 114 -11.87 -5.92 6.31
C ASP A 114 -13.10 -6.84 6.40
N SER A 115 -14.11 -6.60 5.54
CA SER A 115 -15.31 -7.45 5.50
C SER A 115 -14.99 -8.90 5.08
N ALA A 116 -14.05 -9.08 4.15
CA ALA A 116 -13.61 -10.39 3.71
C ALA A 116 -12.86 -11.12 4.83
N ILE A 117 -11.92 -10.46 5.50
CA ILE A 117 -11.16 -11.06 6.60
C ILE A 117 -12.11 -11.45 7.75
N ARG A 118 -13.10 -10.61 8.10
CA ARG A 118 -14.11 -10.93 9.10
C ARG A 118 -15.00 -12.10 8.71
N ASP A 119 -15.44 -12.17 7.44
CA ASP A 119 -16.18 -13.32 6.93
C ASP A 119 -15.34 -14.60 7.03
N LEU A 120 -14.04 -14.51 6.69
CA LEU A 120 -13.14 -15.63 6.86
C LEU A 120 -13.00 -16.01 8.33
N GLN A 121 -12.79 -15.06 9.24
CA GLN A 121 -12.68 -15.33 10.67
C GLN A 121 -13.91 -16.07 11.23
N MET A 122 -15.12 -15.68 10.82
CA MET A 122 -16.36 -16.25 11.35
C MET A 122 -16.76 -17.57 10.67
N ASN A 123 -16.57 -17.66 9.36
CA ASN A 123 -17.17 -18.71 8.54
C ASN A 123 -16.14 -19.69 7.94
N SER A 124 -14.86 -19.56 8.28
CA SER A 124 -13.80 -20.48 7.83
C SER A 124 -13.44 -21.55 8.84
N PRO A 125 -13.03 -22.76 8.38
CA PRO A 125 -12.34 -23.72 9.23
C PRO A 125 -11.09 -23.13 9.90
N GLU A 126 -10.33 -22.29 9.19
CA GLU A 126 -9.09 -21.69 9.69
C GLU A 126 -9.34 -20.70 10.83
N GLY A 127 -10.44 -19.95 10.76
CA GLY A 127 -10.88 -18.98 11.76
C GLY A 127 -11.41 -19.64 13.04
N TRP A 128 -12.01 -20.83 12.93
CA TRP A 128 -12.36 -21.64 14.10
C TRP A 128 -11.12 -22.19 14.83
N GLY A 129 -9.99 -22.30 14.13
CA GLY A 129 -8.67 -22.58 14.70
C GLY A 129 -8.07 -21.41 15.47
N GLY A 130 -8.74 -20.25 15.51
CA GLY A 130 -8.28 -19.03 16.16
C GLY A 130 -7.55 -18.08 15.21
N ALA A 131 -7.17 -16.91 15.73
CA ALA A 131 -6.56 -15.83 14.96
C ALA A 131 -5.24 -16.25 14.28
N GLU A 132 -4.37 -16.97 14.98
CA GLU A 132 -3.07 -17.42 14.43
C GLU A 132 -3.24 -18.39 13.25
N ALA A 133 -4.22 -19.30 13.32
CA ALA A 133 -4.50 -20.23 12.23
C ALA A 133 -5.06 -19.49 11.00
N LEU A 134 -5.92 -18.49 11.22
CA LEU A 134 -6.39 -17.60 10.18
C LEU A 134 -5.23 -16.82 9.54
N PHE A 135 -4.40 -16.14 10.32
CA PHE A 135 -3.29 -15.32 9.80
C PHE A 135 -2.33 -16.16 8.96
N ARG A 136 -1.92 -17.34 9.45
CA ARG A 136 -1.07 -18.26 8.68
C ARG A 136 -1.74 -18.73 7.39
N SER A 137 -3.06 -18.84 7.36
CA SER A 137 -3.78 -19.22 6.15
C SER A 137 -3.89 -18.11 5.10
N LEU A 138 -3.69 -16.85 5.51
CA LEU A 138 -3.69 -15.66 4.67
C LEU A 138 -2.27 -15.19 4.32
N ASP A 139 -1.25 -15.76 4.97
CA ASP A 139 0.15 -15.47 4.71
C ASP A 139 0.51 -15.66 3.24
N GLY A 140 1.13 -14.65 2.64
CA GLY A 140 1.52 -14.65 1.23
C GLY A 140 0.39 -14.32 0.25
N MET A 141 -0.85 -14.08 0.72
CA MET A 141 -1.96 -13.65 -0.13
C MET A 141 -1.99 -12.13 -0.27
N THR A 142 -2.41 -11.66 -1.44
CA THR A 142 -2.78 -10.26 -1.66
C THR A 142 -4.15 -9.95 -1.07
N GLY A 143 -4.45 -8.66 -0.84
CA GLY A 143 -5.79 -8.22 -0.44
C GLY A 143 -6.88 -8.67 -1.40
N GLU A 144 -6.62 -8.63 -2.71
CA GLU A 144 -7.55 -9.11 -3.74
C GLU A 144 -7.86 -10.61 -3.61
N GLU A 145 -6.83 -11.44 -3.43
CA GLU A 145 -6.99 -12.88 -3.25
C GLU A 145 -7.77 -13.23 -1.98
N ILE A 146 -7.58 -12.46 -0.90
CA ILE A 146 -8.34 -12.61 0.34
C ILE A 146 -9.83 -12.32 0.10
N ILE A 147 -10.13 -11.23 -0.62
CA ILE A 147 -11.50 -10.86 -0.99
C ILE A 147 -12.14 -11.95 -1.86
N GLU A 148 -11.41 -12.44 -2.87
CA GLU A 148 -11.88 -13.49 -3.76
C GLU A 148 -12.15 -14.79 -2.98
N ARG A 149 -11.23 -15.19 -2.11
CA ARG A 149 -11.40 -16.40 -1.27
C ARG A 149 -12.64 -16.32 -0.39
N ALA A 150 -12.91 -15.16 0.21
CA ALA A 150 -14.13 -14.94 0.99
C ALA A 150 -15.39 -14.99 0.10
N ALA A 151 -15.34 -14.40 -1.09
CA ALA A 151 -16.43 -14.47 -2.06
C ALA A 151 -16.73 -15.90 -2.50
N GLU A 152 -15.70 -16.69 -2.80
CA GLU A 152 -15.83 -18.08 -3.23
C GLU A 152 -16.47 -18.94 -2.14
N ARG A 153 -16.05 -18.79 -0.88
CA ARG A 153 -16.70 -19.50 0.21
C ARG A 153 -18.18 -19.13 0.33
N ARG A 154 -18.53 -17.85 0.27
CA ARG A 154 -19.93 -17.41 0.33
C ARG A 154 -20.76 -18.05 -0.78
N ARG A 155 -20.20 -18.21 -1.98
CA ARG A 155 -20.85 -18.94 -3.10
C ARG A 155 -21.09 -20.41 -2.74
N GLN A 156 -20.09 -21.10 -2.21
CA GLN A 156 -20.18 -22.51 -1.80
C GLN A 156 -21.18 -22.74 -0.66
N SER A 157 -21.24 -21.85 0.32
CA SER A 157 -22.20 -21.93 1.42
C SER A 157 -23.64 -21.77 0.92
N ARG A 158 -23.87 -20.88 -0.03
CA ARG A 158 -25.19 -20.68 -0.65
C ARG A 158 -25.62 -21.86 -1.51
N SER A 159 -24.69 -22.52 -2.21
CA SER A 159 -25.03 -23.70 -3.04
C SER A 159 -25.40 -24.91 -2.20
N ARG A 160 -24.87 -25.05 -0.97
CA ARG A 160 -25.21 -26.16 -0.06
C ARG A 160 -26.56 -26.02 0.64
N GLN A 161 -27.14 -24.81 0.65
CA GLN A 161 -28.44 -24.53 1.28
C GLN A 161 -29.62 -24.66 0.32
N ARG A 162 -29.37 -24.92 -0.97
CA ARG A 162 -30.40 -25.14 -2.01
C ARG A 162 -30.55 -26.62 -2.28
#